data_AF-A0A8K0KQ20-F1
#
_entry.id   AF-A0A8K0KQ20-F1
#
_cell.length_a   1.000
_cell.length_b   1.000
_cell.length_c   1.000
_cell.angle_alpha   90.00
_cell.angle_beta   90.00
_cell.angle_gamma   90.00
#
_symmetry.space_group_name_H-M   'P 1'
#
loop_
_entity.id
_entity.type
_entity.pdbx_description
1 polymer ?
#
loop_
_entity_poly.entity_id
_entity_poly.type
_entity_poly.pdbx_seq_one_letter_code
_entity_poly.pdbx_strand_id
1 'polypeptide(L)'
;FEGSCDVFTDLIKAKGKDVLYIGDHIFGDILKSKKIRGWRTFLIVPELVQELHVWTDKCHLFAELQNLDVMLGEMYKNLDSSTLEKPDISKLRNSIRDVTHKMDLAYGMMGSLFRSGSRQTFFSSQVVRYADIYAATFLNLIYYPFSYMFRAPSMLMPHESTVAHEQRFVMESPMISRARPYFMDQEETESKHHKLLERSQSLVPHTRPETPRRVTHTHDEDCSDEEESSSDGKNYDSCAQRMTKSVD
;
A
#
# COMPACT_ATOMS: atom_id res chain seq x y z
N PHE A 1 22.55 -22.90 16.86
CA PHE A 1 22.59 -21.50 17.30
C PHE A 1 21.53 -20.75 16.51
N GLU A 2 20.36 -20.49 17.11
CA GLU A 2 19.49 -19.44 16.62
C GLU A 2 19.94 -18.12 17.24
N GLY A 3 20.10 -17.09 16.42
CA GLY A 3 20.33 -15.72 16.87
C GLY A 3 19.06 -14.90 16.70
N SER A 4 18.81 -13.93 17.59
CA SER A 4 17.71 -12.98 17.38
C SER A 4 18.07 -11.96 16.29
N CYS A 5 17.03 -11.48 15.61
CA CYS A 5 17.04 -10.27 14.77
C CYS A 5 17.67 -9.06 15.48
N ASP A 6 17.55 -8.97 16.81
CA ASP A 6 18.19 -7.93 17.62
C ASP A 6 19.72 -7.99 17.52
N VAL A 7 20.30 -9.19 17.66
CA VAL A 7 21.76 -9.41 17.59
C VAL A 7 22.30 -9.05 16.20
N PHE A 8 21.54 -9.32 15.14
CA PHE A 8 21.89 -8.88 13.78
C PHE A 8 21.88 -7.35 13.64
N THR A 9 20.89 -6.69 14.25
CA THR A 9 20.76 -5.22 14.28
C THR A 9 21.94 -4.59 15.03
N ASP A 10 22.33 -5.13 16.19
CA ASP A 10 23.46 -4.65 16.98
C ASP A 10 24.81 -4.81 16.28
N LEU A 11 24.99 -5.92 15.54
CA LEU A 11 26.22 -6.22 14.80
C LEU A 11 26.39 -5.35 13.54
N ILE A 12 25.31 -5.10 12.80
CA ILE A 12 25.37 -4.35 11.52
C ILE A 12 25.11 -2.85 11.71
N LYS A 13 24.47 -2.45 12.82
CA LYS A 13 24.07 -1.06 13.14
C LYS A 13 23.09 -0.40 12.16
N ALA A 14 22.47 -1.18 11.27
CA ALA A 14 21.36 -0.73 10.42
C ALA A 14 20.04 -0.80 11.19
N LYS A 15 19.16 0.19 11.03
CA LYS A 15 17.88 0.26 11.78
C LYS A 15 16.68 0.32 10.84
N GLY A 16 15.58 -0.32 11.23
CA GLY A 16 14.25 -0.12 10.62
C GLY A 16 14.28 -0.09 9.08
N LYS A 17 14.07 1.11 8.52
CA LYS A 17 13.97 1.38 7.08
C LYS A 17 15.26 1.14 6.28
N ASP A 18 16.42 1.01 6.93
CA ASP A 18 17.71 0.72 6.28
C ASP A 18 17.80 -0.72 5.77
N VAL A 19 16.98 -1.63 6.33
CA VAL A 19 17.01 -3.06 6.02
C VAL A 19 15.88 -3.39 5.05
N LEU A 20 16.24 -3.91 3.86
CA LEU A 20 15.32 -4.56 2.94
C LEU A 20 15.35 -6.08 3.18
N TYR A 21 14.31 -6.60 3.82
CA TYR A 21 14.15 -8.03 4.04
C TYR A 21 13.45 -8.68 2.85
N ILE A 22 14.03 -9.77 2.35
CA ILE A 22 13.57 -10.51 1.17
C ILE A 22 13.13 -11.91 1.62
N GLY A 23 11.89 -12.29 1.32
CA GLY A 23 11.36 -13.62 1.66
C GLY A 23 10.10 -13.97 0.86
N ASP A 24 9.67 -15.22 0.94
CA ASP A 24 8.50 -15.77 0.26
C ASP A 24 7.30 -15.97 1.20
N HIS A 25 7.53 -16.11 2.51
CA HIS A 25 6.47 -16.41 3.46
C HIS A 25 5.77 -15.13 3.98
N ILE A 26 4.69 -14.71 3.31
CA ILE A 26 3.90 -13.49 3.62
C ILE A 26 3.66 -13.21 5.12
N PHE A 27 3.37 -14.24 5.94
CA PHE A 27 3.15 -14.06 7.38
C PHE A 27 4.46 -14.00 8.19
N GLY A 28 5.38 -14.94 7.97
CA GLY A 28 6.60 -15.05 8.75
C GLY A 28 7.62 -13.98 8.42
N ASP A 29 7.79 -13.70 7.13
CA ASP A 29 8.87 -12.90 6.58
C ASP A 29 8.47 -11.43 6.46
N ILE A 30 7.29 -11.19 5.87
CA ILE A 30 6.86 -9.84 5.51
C ILE A 30 6.08 -9.21 6.68
N LEU A 31 5.03 -9.88 7.15
CA LEU A 31 4.09 -9.31 8.11
C LEU A 31 4.72 -9.13 9.51
N LYS A 32 5.55 -10.06 9.98
CA LYS A 32 6.31 -9.89 11.24
C LYS A 32 7.40 -8.83 11.11
N SER A 33 8.26 -8.88 10.09
CA SER A 33 9.37 -7.93 9.96
C SER A 33 8.88 -6.49 9.83
N LYS A 34 7.80 -6.25 9.06
CA LYS A 34 7.23 -4.90 8.93
C LYS A 34 6.56 -4.41 10.22
N LYS A 35 5.75 -5.25 10.89
CA LYS A 35 5.02 -4.83 12.11
C LYS A 35 5.89 -4.72 13.36
N ILE A 36 6.89 -5.60 13.52
CA ILE A 36 7.68 -5.70 14.76
C ILE A 36 8.98 -4.89 14.64
N ARG A 37 9.56 -4.77 13.43
CA ARG A 37 10.89 -4.17 13.22
C ARG A 37 10.89 -2.92 12.33
N GLY A 38 9.77 -2.60 11.68
CA GLY A 38 9.70 -1.48 10.73
C GLY A 38 10.60 -1.67 9.49
N TRP A 39 10.99 -2.91 9.19
CA TRP A 39 11.85 -3.24 8.05
C TRP A 39 11.12 -3.04 6.72
N ARG A 40 11.88 -2.64 5.69
CA ARG A 40 11.38 -2.62 4.30
C ARG A 40 11.25 -4.05 3.81
N THR A 41 10.26 -4.34 2.97
CA THR A 41 9.91 -5.72 2.62
C THR A 41 9.83 -5.97 1.11
N PHE A 42 10.50 -7.03 0.66
CA PHE A 42 10.38 -7.59 -0.69
C PHE A 42 9.77 -8.99 -0.59
N LEU A 43 8.60 -9.19 -1.19
CA LEU A 43 7.95 -10.49 -1.28
C LEU A 43 8.29 -11.19 -2.60
N ILE A 44 8.80 -12.41 -2.51
CA ILE A 44 8.93 -13.32 -3.65
C ILE A 44 7.62 -14.11 -3.80
N VAL A 45 7.01 -14.09 -4.99
CA VAL A 45 5.80 -14.88 -5.33
C VAL A 45 6.06 -15.66 -6.63
N PRO A 46 6.61 -16.89 -6.58
CA PRO A 46 7.00 -17.63 -7.79
C PRO A 46 5.85 -17.85 -8.78
N GLU A 47 4.62 -18.02 -8.28
CA GLU A 47 3.39 -18.20 -9.06
C GLU A 47 3.07 -16.98 -9.95
N LEU A 48 3.62 -15.80 -9.62
CA LEU A 48 3.37 -14.56 -10.35
C LEU A 48 3.73 -14.66 -11.85
N VAL A 49 4.67 -15.52 -12.23
CA VAL A 49 4.99 -15.75 -13.67
C VAL A 49 3.80 -16.34 -14.42
N GLN A 50 3.17 -17.37 -13.84
CA GLN A 50 2.01 -18.04 -14.44
C GLN A 50 0.77 -17.13 -14.38
N GLU A 51 0.58 -16.44 -13.26
CA GLU A 51 -0.49 -15.43 -13.08
C GLU A 51 -0.41 -14.34 -14.15
N LEU A 52 0.77 -13.76 -14.40
CA LEU A 52 0.97 -12.73 -15.43
C LEU A 52 0.73 -13.27 -16.85
N HIS A 53 1.10 -14.52 -17.13
CA HIS A 53 0.83 -15.16 -18.42
C HIS A 53 -0.68 -15.31 -18.67
N VAL A 54 -1.40 -15.93 -17.73
CA VAL A 54 -2.86 -16.13 -17.83
C VAL A 54 -3.60 -14.80 -17.82
N TRP A 55 -3.19 -13.83 -16.99
CA TRP A 55 -3.77 -12.48 -16.96
C TRP A 55 -3.66 -11.76 -18.30
N THR A 56 -2.53 -11.92 -19.00
CA THR A 56 -2.32 -11.30 -20.31
C THR A 56 -3.16 -11.98 -21.40
N ASP A 57 -3.18 -13.32 -21.44
CA ASP A 57 -3.93 -14.09 -22.43
C ASP A 57 -5.47 -13.98 -22.24
N LYS A 58 -5.93 -13.97 -20.99
CA LYS A 58 -7.36 -13.92 -20.62
C LYS A 58 -7.87 -12.53 -20.24
N CYS A 59 -7.13 -11.47 -20.55
CA CYS A 59 -7.50 -10.09 -20.21
C CYS A 59 -8.92 -9.70 -20.70
N HIS A 60 -9.38 -10.29 -21.80
CA HIS A 60 -10.74 -10.10 -22.34
C HIS A 60 -11.85 -10.58 -21.40
N LEU A 61 -11.66 -11.67 -20.64
CA LEU A 61 -12.65 -12.15 -19.67
C LEU A 61 -12.79 -11.18 -18.49
N PHE A 62 -11.68 -10.56 -18.07
CA PHE A 62 -11.71 -9.53 -17.03
C PHE A 62 -12.40 -8.24 -17.53
N ALA A 63 -12.18 -7.85 -18.78
CA ALA A 63 -12.89 -6.73 -19.40
C ALA A 63 -14.39 -7.00 -19.56
N GLU A 64 -14.78 -8.21 -19.96
CA GLU A 64 -16.19 -8.65 -20.01
C GLU A 64 -16.83 -8.58 -18.61
N LEU A 65 -16.16 -9.10 -17.59
CA LEU A 65 -16.63 -9.04 -16.21
C LEU A 65 -16.81 -7.60 -15.70
N GLN A 66 -15.85 -6.72 -15.99
CA GLN A 66 -15.92 -5.31 -15.63
C GLN A 66 -17.10 -4.60 -16.31
N ASN A 67 -17.39 -4.93 -17.58
CA ASN A 67 -18.55 -4.39 -18.30
C ASN A 67 -19.88 -4.91 -17.71
N LEU A 68 -19.94 -6.18 -17.30
CA LEU A 68 -21.11 -6.75 -16.62
C LEU A 68 -21.35 -6.08 -15.25
N ASP A 69 -20.30 -5.81 -14.48
CA ASP A 69 -20.39 -5.07 -13.20
C ASP A 69 -20.82 -3.61 -13.40
N VAL A 70 -20.39 -2.95 -14.49
CA VAL A 70 -20.87 -1.59 -14.86
C VAL A 70 -22.35 -1.60 -15.24
N MET A 71 -22.80 -2.51 -16.12
CA MET A 71 -24.22 -2.64 -16.48
C MET A 71 -25.10 -2.96 -15.27
N LEU A 72 -24.59 -3.72 -14.29
CA LEU A 72 -25.28 -3.98 -13.03
C LEU A 72 -25.47 -2.67 -12.24
N GLY A 73 -24.43 -1.84 -12.16
CA GLY A 73 -24.50 -0.50 -11.57
C GLY A 73 -25.50 0.41 -12.29
N GLU A 74 -25.50 0.41 -13.62
CA GLU A 74 -26.42 1.22 -14.43
C GLU A 74 -27.89 0.88 -14.21
N MET A 75 -28.24 -0.40 -14.08
CA MET A 75 -29.60 -0.82 -13.75
C MET A 75 -30.09 -0.28 -12.40
N TYR A 76 -29.19 -0.08 -11.42
CA TYR A 76 -29.53 0.48 -10.11
C TYR A 76 -29.38 2.00 -10.01
N LYS A 77 -28.65 2.64 -10.94
CA LYS A 77 -28.24 4.05 -10.88
C LYS A 77 -29.39 5.04 -10.72
N ASN A 78 -30.53 4.75 -11.35
CA ASN A 78 -31.70 5.63 -11.37
C ASN A 78 -32.83 5.13 -10.45
N LEU A 79 -32.60 4.10 -9.63
CA LEU A 79 -33.56 3.69 -8.60
C LEU A 79 -33.43 4.63 -7.40
N ASP A 80 -34.54 5.28 -7.09
CA ASP A 80 -34.70 6.16 -5.94
C ASP A 80 -35.44 5.43 -4.79
N SER A 81 -35.58 6.11 -3.65
CA SER A 81 -36.33 5.58 -2.50
C SER A 81 -37.83 5.42 -2.73
N SER A 82 -38.39 5.91 -3.86
CA SER A 82 -39.80 5.70 -4.21
C SER A 82 -40.03 4.46 -5.08
N THR A 83 -38.97 3.85 -5.63
CA THR A 83 -39.06 2.67 -6.48
C THR A 83 -39.46 1.43 -5.68
N LEU A 84 -40.63 0.86 -6.02
CA LEU A 84 -41.20 -0.32 -5.33
C LEU A 84 -40.79 -1.66 -5.94
N GLU A 85 -40.33 -1.68 -7.19
CA GLU A 85 -39.96 -2.90 -7.92
C GLU A 85 -38.45 -2.97 -8.20
N LYS A 86 -37.84 -4.11 -7.88
CA LYS A 86 -36.43 -4.38 -8.19
C LYS A 86 -36.28 -4.80 -9.67
N PRO A 87 -35.24 -4.34 -10.39
CA PRO A 87 -34.96 -4.82 -11.74
C PRO A 87 -34.63 -6.32 -11.74
N ASP A 88 -34.98 -7.05 -12.82
CA ASP A 88 -34.60 -8.45 -12.98
C ASP A 88 -33.12 -8.59 -13.37
N ILE A 89 -32.29 -8.77 -12.35
CA ILE A 89 -30.84 -8.99 -12.53
C ILE A 89 -30.48 -10.45 -12.86
N SER A 90 -31.45 -11.37 -12.99
CA SER A 90 -31.19 -12.82 -13.01
C SER A 90 -30.28 -13.23 -14.17
N LYS A 91 -30.51 -12.68 -15.36
CA LYS A 91 -29.68 -12.92 -16.56
C LYS A 91 -28.26 -12.41 -16.34
N LEU A 92 -28.12 -11.16 -15.90
CA LEU A 92 -26.82 -10.52 -15.70
C LEU A 92 -26.00 -11.21 -14.61
N ARG A 93 -26.64 -11.59 -13.50
CA ARG A 93 -26.01 -12.35 -12.40
C ARG A 93 -25.53 -13.74 -12.84
N ASN A 94 -26.27 -14.40 -13.73
CA ASN A 94 -25.82 -15.67 -14.32
C ASN A 94 -24.58 -15.42 -15.21
N SER A 95 -24.61 -14.43 -16.12
CA SER A 95 -23.44 -14.08 -16.94
C SER A 95 -22.20 -13.75 -16.11
N ILE A 96 -22.34 -12.95 -15.03
CA ILE A 96 -21.24 -12.62 -14.10
C ILE A 96 -20.64 -13.89 -13.49
N ARG A 97 -21.48 -14.82 -13.01
CA ARG A 97 -21.02 -16.11 -12.45
C ARG A 97 -20.31 -16.95 -13.50
N ASP A 98 -20.86 -17.03 -14.71
CA ASP A 98 -20.34 -17.89 -15.77
C ASP A 98 -19.00 -17.36 -16.32
N VAL A 99 -18.83 -16.02 -16.43
CA VAL A 99 -17.55 -15.38 -16.76
C VAL A 99 -16.55 -15.53 -15.63
N THR A 100 -16.96 -15.32 -14.37
CA THR A 100 -16.10 -15.53 -13.19
C THR A 100 -15.55 -16.96 -13.17
N HIS A 101 -16.41 -17.96 -13.37
CA HIS A 101 -16.01 -19.36 -13.38
C HIS A 101 -15.07 -19.71 -14.55
N LYS A 102 -15.33 -19.18 -15.77
CA LYS A 102 -14.41 -19.33 -16.92
C LYS A 102 -13.04 -18.69 -16.65
N MET A 103 -13.02 -17.52 -16.00
CA MET A 103 -11.80 -16.80 -15.68
C MET A 103 -10.99 -17.55 -14.62
N ASP A 104 -11.61 -17.97 -13.53
CA ASP A 104 -10.94 -18.70 -12.44
C ASP A 104 -10.38 -20.05 -12.93
N LEU A 105 -11.13 -20.80 -13.74
CA LEU A 105 -10.67 -22.05 -14.36
C LEU A 105 -9.44 -21.90 -15.26
N ALA A 106 -9.16 -20.70 -15.79
CA ALA A 106 -7.97 -20.47 -16.61
C ALA A 106 -6.66 -20.46 -15.80
N TYR A 107 -6.74 -20.20 -14.48
CA TYR A 107 -5.60 -20.29 -13.55
C TYR A 107 -5.48 -21.70 -12.94
N GLY A 108 -6.62 -22.36 -12.70
CA GLY A 108 -6.69 -23.74 -12.22
C GLY A 108 -7.98 -24.04 -11.47
N MET A 109 -8.09 -25.22 -10.86
CA MET A 109 -9.31 -25.62 -10.12
C MET A 109 -9.68 -24.70 -8.95
N MET A 110 -8.72 -23.93 -8.42
CA MET A 110 -8.89 -23.08 -7.24
C MET A 110 -8.84 -21.58 -7.55
N GLY A 111 -8.84 -21.20 -8.84
CA GLY A 111 -8.76 -19.80 -9.29
C GLY A 111 -7.35 -19.20 -9.24
N SER A 112 -7.28 -17.88 -9.36
CA SER A 112 -6.04 -17.10 -9.22
C SER A 112 -5.69 -16.92 -7.74
N LEU A 113 -4.39 -16.93 -7.44
CA LEU A 113 -3.84 -16.61 -6.12
C LEU A 113 -4.26 -15.21 -5.65
N PHE A 114 -4.48 -14.28 -6.58
CA PHE A 114 -4.77 -12.87 -6.29
C PHE A 114 -6.25 -12.50 -6.30
N ARG A 115 -7.10 -13.25 -7.01
CA ARG A 115 -8.52 -12.90 -7.20
C ARG A 115 -9.42 -14.10 -7.56
N SER A 116 -10.72 -13.94 -7.31
CA SER A 116 -11.79 -14.71 -7.96
C SER A 116 -12.76 -13.69 -8.56
N GLY A 117 -12.91 -13.72 -9.88
CA GLY A 117 -13.62 -12.67 -10.63
C GLY A 117 -13.10 -11.25 -10.32
N SER A 118 -14.03 -10.33 -10.00
CA SER A 118 -13.72 -8.95 -9.62
C SER A 118 -13.27 -8.79 -8.16
N ARG A 119 -13.27 -9.87 -7.35
CA ARG A 119 -12.93 -9.84 -5.92
C ARG A 119 -11.48 -10.26 -5.66
N GLN A 120 -10.74 -9.45 -4.91
CA GLN A 120 -9.38 -9.78 -4.47
C GLN A 120 -9.39 -10.87 -3.38
N THR A 121 -8.36 -11.71 -3.34
CA THR A 121 -8.16 -12.69 -2.26
C THR A 121 -7.61 -12.02 -1.00
N PHE A 122 -7.70 -12.75 0.12
CA PHE A 122 -7.04 -12.36 1.37
C PHE A 122 -5.51 -12.28 1.22
N PHE A 123 -4.92 -13.15 0.40
CA PHE A 123 -3.48 -13.08 0.07
C PHE A 123 -3.14 -11.76 -0.63
N SER A 124 -3.84 -11.41 -1.72
CA SER A 124 -3.66 -10.13 -2.43
C SER A 124 -3.78 -8.92 -1.50
N SER A 125 -4.76 -8.94 -0.60
CA SER A 125 -4.98 -7.89 0.41
C SER A 125 -3.82 -7.75 1.41
N GLN A 126 -3.11 -8.84 1.71
CA GLN A 126 -1.89 -8.81 2.53
C GLN A 126 -0.69 -8.32 1.75
N VAL A 127 -0.50 -8.76 0.50
CA VAL A 127 0.61 -8.32 -0.36
C VAL A 127 0.58 -6.80 -0.50
N VAL A 128 -0.55 -6.23 -0.91
CA VAL A 128 -0.72 -4.77 -1.10
C VAL A 128 -0.48 -3.97 0.18
N ARG A 129 -0.79 -4.53 1.36
CA ARG A 129 -0.64 -3.83 2.64
C ARG A 129 0.77 -3.95 3.24
N TYR A 130 1.39 -5.12 3.12
CA TYR A 130 2.59 -5.45 3.89
C TYR A 130 3.85 -5.62 3.05
N ALA A 131 3.79 -5.98 1.77
CA ALA A 131 4.96 -5.98 0.90
C ALA A 131 5.17 -4.57 0.32
N ASP A 132 6.35 -3.96 0.52
CA ASP A 132 6.67 -2.68 -0.15
C ASP A 132 6.96 -2.90 -1.64
N ILE A 133 7.59 -4.03 -1.96
CA ILE A 133 7.88 -4.50 -3.31
C ILE A 133 7.52 -5.99 -3.37
N TYR A 134 7.02 -6.44 -4.52
CA TYR A 134 6.83 -7.88 -4.78
C TYR A 134 7.25 -8.22 -6.21
N ALA A 135 7.75 -9.43 -6.42
CA ALA A 135 8.10 -9.94 -7.75
C ALA A 135 8.10 -11.47 -7.81
N ALA A 136 8.17 -12.03 -9.02
CA ALA A 136 8.35 -13.46 -9.22
C ALA A 136 9.70 -14.00 -8.69
N THR A 137 10.74 -13.15 -8.72
CA THR A 137 12.08 -13.48 -8.22
C THR A 137 12.79 -12.22 -7.77
N PHE A 138 13.64 -12.35 -6.74
CA PHE A 138 14.52 -11.26 -6.28
C PHE A 138 15.54 -10.84 -7.35
N LEU A 139 15.86 -11.71 -8.31
CA LEU A 139 16.77 -11.40 -9.43
C LEU A 139 16.28 -10.22 -10.28
N ASN A 140 14.99 -9.90 -10.24
CA ASN A 140 14.43 -8.73 -10.92
C ASN A 140 15.06 -7.41 -10.44
N LEU A 141 15.63 -7.35 -9.23
CA LEU A 141 16.36 -6.19 -8.72
C LEU A 141 17.63 -5.87 -9.54
N ILE A 142 18.24 -6.86 -10.19
CA ILE A 142 19.48 -6.69 -10.99
C ILE A 142 19.25 -5.77 -12.21
N TYR A 143 18.01 -5.66 -12.69
CA TYR A 143 17.65 -4.76 -13.79
C TYR A 143 17.52 -3.29 -13.37
N TYR A 144 17.62 -2.97 -12.07
CA TYR A 144 17.52 -1.62 -11.54
C TYR A 144 18.88 -1.17 -10.96
N PRO A 145 19.26 0.12 -11.08
CA PRO A 145 20.44 0.64 -10.40
C PRO A 145 20.22 0.69 -8.88
N PHE A 146 21.30 0.59 -8.09
CA PHE A 146 21.20 0.63 -6.62
C PHE A 146 20.64 1.95 -6.05
N SER A 147 20.68 3.04 -6.81
CA SER A 147 20.06 4.33 -6.46
C SER A 147 18.65 4.50 -7.05
N TYR A 148 17.94 3.41 -7.37
CA TYR A 148 16.59 3.47 -7.92
C TYR A 148 15.55 3.73 -6.82
N MET A 149 14.70 4.73 -7.04
CA MET A 149 13.57 5.03 -6.16
C MET A 149 12.29 4.38 -6.70
N PHE A 150 11.86 3.30 -6.06
CA PHE A 150 10.55 2.69 -6.33
C PHE A 150 9.43 3.63 -5.88
N ARG A 151 8.51 3.97 -6.79
CA ARG A 151 7.37 4.85 -6.55
C ARG A 151 6.05 4.13 -6.82
N ALA A 152 5.08 4.30 -5.93
CA ALA A 152 3.69 3.93 -6.13
C ALA A 152 2.82 5.20 -6.22
N PRO A 153 1.69 5.19 -6.96
CA PRO A 153 0.73 6.28 -6.92
C PRO A 153 0.12 6.46 -5.52
N SER A 154 -0.20 7.71 -5.16
CA SER A 154 -0.92 8.01 -3.91
C SER A 154 -2.29 7.34 -3.88
N MET A 155 -2.61 6.67 -2.78
CA MET A 155 -3.93 6.06 -2.58
C MET A 155 -4.92 7.12 -2.09
N LEU A 156 -5.66 7.71 -3.02
CA LEU A 156 -6.70 8.69 -2.69
C LEU A 156 -7.90 8.02 -2.00
N MET A 157 -8.44 8.70 -0.99
CA MET A 157 -9.73 8.35 -0.39
C MET A 157 -10.88 8.66 -1.35
N PRO A 158 -12.04 7.99 -1.25
CA PRO A 158 -13.13 8.15 -2.22
C PRO A 158 -13.58 9.60 -2.44
N HIS A 159 -13.57 10.42 -1.39
CA HIS A 159 -13.97 11.83 -1.46
C HIS A 159 -12.91 12.73 -2.12
N GLU A 160 -11.63 12.35 -2.07
CA GLU A 160 -10.53 13.05 -2.75
C GLU A 160 -10.55 12.75 -4.26
N SER A 161 -10.96 11.53 -4.63
CA SER A 161 -11.04 11.10 -6.03
C SER A 161 -12.25 11.67 -6.78
N THR A 162 -13.33 12.07 -6.11
CA THR A 162 -14.56 12.56 -6.77
C THR A 162 -14.63 14.07 -6.97
N VAL A 163 -13.67 14.83 -6.42
CA VAL A 163 -13.66 16.30 -6.48
C VAL A 163 -12.51 16.79 -7.36
N ALA A 164 -12.83 17.45 -8.48
CA ALA A 164 -11.83 18.19 -9.23
C ALA A 164 -11.42 19.44 -8.43
N HIS A 165 -10.11 19.61 -8.19
CA HIS A 165 -9.54 20.70 -7.37
C HIS A 165 -9.80 22.14 -7.88
N GLU A 166 -10.52 22.30 -9.00
CA GLU A 166 -10.95 23.59 -9.55
C GLU A 166 -12.22 24.14 -8.88
N GLN A 167 -13.01 23.28 -8.22
CA GLN A 167 -14.20 23.71 -7.49
C GLN A 167 -13.83 24.27 -6.11
N ARG A 168 -13.51 25.57 -6.05
CA ARG A 168 -13.57 26.33 -4.80
C ARG A 168 -14.99 26.23 -4.23
N PHE A 169 -15.18 25.45 -3.17
CA PHE A 169 -16.40 25.45 -2.38
C PHE A 169 -16.62 26.86 -1.80
N VAL A 170 -17.54 27.62 -2.39
CA VAL A 170 -18.08 28.84 -1.78
C VAL A 170 -18.97 28.38 -0.63
N MET A 171 -18.36 28.24 0.56
CA MET A 171 -19.05 27.79 1.76
C MET A 171 -19.92 28.93 2.32
N GLU A 172 -21.13 29.09 1.80
CA GLU A 172 -22.22 29.69 2.58
C GLU A 172 -22.55 28.75 3.75
N SER A 173 -21.93 29.04 4.90
CA SER A 173 -22.25 28.38 6.17
C SER A 173 -23.46 29.07 6.80
N PRO A 174 -24.47 28.32 7.30
CA PRO A 174 -24.39 27.80 8.69
C PRO A 174 -25.07 26.41 8.88
N MET A 175 -24.82 25.55 9.88
CA MET A 175 -23.92 25.56 11.06
C MET A 175 -23.35 24.14 11.31
N ILE A 176 -22.16 24.05 11.92
CA ILE A 176 -21.87 23.37 13.21
C ILE A 176 -20.41 23.72 13.57
N SER A 177 -20.23 24.93 14.07
CA SER A 177 -18.91 25.49 14.34
C SER A 177 -18.41 25.07 15.72
N ARG A 178 -17.64 23.99 15.80
CA ARG A 178 -16.56 23.87 16.81
C ARG A 178 -15.27 24.45 16.22
N ALA A 179 -15.30 25.76 15.95
CA ALA A 179 -14.17 26.47 15.41
C ALA A 179 -13.10 26.70 16.48
N ARG A 180 -11.85 26.37 16.16
CA ARG A 180 -10.67 27.07 16.68
C ARG A 180 -10.22 27.98 15.55
N PRO A 181 -10.29 29.31 15.67
CA PRO A 181 -9.98 30.19 14.55
C PRO A 181 -8.47 30.17 14.28
N TYR A 182 -8.10 29.83 13.06
CA TYR A 182 -6.76 30.08 12.52
C TYR A 182 -6.89 31.27 11.55
N PHE A 183 -6.13 32.33 11.79
CA PHE A 183 -5.91 33.36 10.78
C PHE A 183 -5.01 32.77 9.68
N MET A 184 -5.29 33.10 8.43
CA MET A 184 -4.35 32.93 7.32
C MET A 184 -4.24 34.25 6.56
N ASP A 185 -3.01 34.74 6.42
CA ASP A 185 -2.68 35.79 5.47
C ASP A 185 -2.77 35.26 4.03
N GLN A 186 -3.12 36.16 3.11
CA GLN A 186 -3.14 35.86 1.67
C GLN A 186 -1.77 36.16 1.06
N GLU A 187 -1.10 35.13 0.53
CA GLU A 187 -0.14 35.30 -0.56
C GLU A 187 -0.61 34.51 -1.79
N GLU A 188 -0.72 35.22 -2.91
CA GLU A 188 -1.08 34.63 -4.21
C GLU A 188 0.13 33.89 -4.79
N THR A 189 -0.05 32.63 -5.21
CA THR A 189 0.93 31.92 -6.05
C THR A 189 0.25 31.30 -7.25
N GLU A 190 0.81 31.57 -8.43
CA GLU A 190 0.23 31.21 -9.73
C GLU A 190 0.16 29.68 -9.95
N SER A 191 -1.03 29.18 -10.23
CA SER A 191 -1.30 27.76 -10.46
C SER A 191 -0.75 27.27 -11.80
N LYS A 192 0.41 26.62 -11.76
CA LYS A 192 0.95 25.86 -12.91
C LYS A 192 0.11 24.58 -13.10
N HIS A 193 -0.52 24.44 -14.26
CA HIS A 193 -1.28 23.24 -14.64
C HIS A 193 -0.46 21.95 -14.45
N HIS A 194 -0.85 21.14 -13.46
CA HIS A 194 -0.34 19.78 -13.33
C HIS A 194 -0.99 18.91 -14.41
N LYS A 195 -0.17 18.51 -15.40
CA LYS A 195 -0.60 17.54 -16.42
C LYS A 195 -0.92 16.20 -15.76
N LEU A 196 -2.01 15.57 -16.22
CA LEU A 196 -2.38 14.21 -15.87
C LEU A 196 -1.17 13.28 -16.05
N LEU A 197 -0.77 12.58 -14.99
CA LEU A 197 0.35 11.63 -15.05
C LEU A 197 -0.10 10.34 -15.74
N GLU A 198 0.02 10.35 -17.06
CA GLU A 198 -0.14 9.15 -17.87
C GLU A 198 0.90 8.09 -17.47
N ARG A 199 0.51 6.80 -17.49
CA ARG A 199 1.35 5.68 -17.07
C ARG A 199 2.59 5.61 -17.97
N SER A 200 3.72 6.10 -17.46
CA SER A 200 4.99 6.13 -18.19
C SER A 200 5.35 4.72 -18.67
N GLN A 201 5.48 4.59 -19.99
CA GLN A 201 6.02 3.36 -20.59
C GLN A 201 7.46 3.23 -20.09
N SER A 202 7.76 2.12 -19.41
CA SER A 202 9.11 1.84 -18.89
C SER A 202 10.03 1.43 -20.05
N LEU A 203 10.41 2.42 -20.85
CA LEU A 203 11.47 2.31 -21.84
C LEU A 203 12.81 2.41 -21.13
N VAL A 204 13.22 1.31 -20.49
CA VAL A 204 14.56 1.17 -19.90
C VAL A 204 15.58 1.33 -21.05
N PRO A 205 16.40 2.40 -21.11
CA PRO A 205 17.16 2.72 -22.33
C PRO A 205 18.29 1.72 -22.63
N HIS A 206 18.70 0.94 -21.63
CA HIS A 206 19.76 -0.07 -21.73
C HIS A 206 19.32 -1.34 -21.01
N THR A 207 19.43 -2.49 -21.66
CA THR A 207 19.08 -3.80 -21.07
C THR A 207 20.01 -4.24 -19.94
N ARG A 208 21.12 -3.52 -19.72
CA ARG A 208 22.01 -3.63 -18.56
C ARG A 208 22.58 -2.25 -18.20
N PRO A 209 22.51 -1.81 -16.92
CA PRO A 209 23.23 -0.63 -16.46
C PRO A 209 24.73 -0.95 -16.28
N GLU A 210 25.60 0.05 -16.49
CA GLU A 210 27.02 -0.07 -16.14
C GLU A 210 27.23 -0.06 -14.61
N THR A 211 28.27 -0.77 -14.15
CA THR A 211 28.58 -0.84 -12.71
C THR A 211 29.02 0.53 -12.16
N PRO A 212 28.31 1.11 -11.17
CA PRO A 212 28.64 2.43 -10.65
C PRO A 212 30.00 2.43 -9.95
N ARG A 213 30.88 3.35 -10.35
CA ARG A 213 32.27 3.44 -9.84
C ARG A 213 32.45 4.37 -8.63
N ARG A 214 31.38 5.04 -8.19
CA ARG A 214 31.39 5.98 -7.05
C ARG A 214 30.04 5.91 -6.32
N VAL A 215 30.06 6.17 -5.01
CA VAL A 215 28.84 6.39 -4.21
C VAL A 215 28.23 7.74 -4.62
N THR A 216 26.93 7.76 -4.90
CA THR A 216 26.22 8.92 -5.48
C THR A 216 25.12 9.51 -4.60
N HIS A 217 25.00 9.10 -3.33
CA HIS A 217 24.01 9.65 -2.41
C HIS A 217 24.53 9.74 -0.97
N THR A 218 24.23 10.86 -0.31
CA THR A 218 24.31 11.04 1.15
C THR A 218 22.89 11.02 1.71
N HIS A 219 22.69 10.54 2.93
CA HIS A 219 21.38 10.32 3.53
C HIS A 219 20.54 11.61 3.63
N ASP A 220 19.27 11.56 3.21
CA ASP A 220 18.29 12.64 3.44
C ASP A 220 17.61 12.36 4.80
N GLU A 221 17.96 13.17 5.80
CA GLU A 221 17.47 13.09 7.19
C GLU A 221 16.06 13.71 7.33
N ASP A 222 15.06 13.13 6.67
CA ASP A 222 13.64 13.41 6.96
C ASP A 222 13.20 12.65 8.25
N CYS A 223 13.78 13.07 9.37
CA CYS A 223 13.42 12.63 10.71
C CYS A 223 12.16 13.39 11.19
N SER A 224 11.01 12.70 11.20
CA SER A 224 9.82 13.12 11.94
C SER A 224 9.69 12.30 13.22
N ASP A 225 10.15 12.85 14.35
CA ASP A 225 9.92 12.27 15.68
C ASP A 225 8.45 12.44 16.08
N GLU A 226 7.76 11.31 16.27
CA GLU A 226 6.44 11.20 16.91
C GLU A 226 6.50 9.97 17.84
N GLU A 227 5.80 10.04 18.99
CA GLU A 227 5.65 8.98 20.03
C GLU A 227 6.75 8.85 21.13
N GLU A 228 6.96 9.89 21.94
CA GLU A 228 7.31 9.71 23.38
C GLU A 228 6.39 10.54 24.29
N SER A 229 5.33 9.91 24.82
CA SER A 229 4.59 10.46 25.97
C SER A 229 3.94 9.38 26.86
N SER A 230 4.76 8.60 27.57
CA SER A 230 4.29 7.81 28.72
C SER A 230 4.44 8.61 30.02
N SER A 231 3.40 9.36 30.40
CA SER A 231 3.39 10.13 31.64
C SER A 231 3.22 9.24 32.88
N ASP A 232 4.13 9.38 33.85
CA ASP A 232 4.23 8.58 35.09
C ASP A 232 2.93 8.42 35.89
N GLY A 233 2.68 7.18 36.33
CA GLY A 233 1.74 6.85 37.41
C GLY A 233 2.45 6.73 38.76
N LYS A 234 1.92 7.37 39.81
CA LYS A 234 2.53 7.46 41.14
C LYS A 234 2.33 6.22 42.04
N ASN A 235 3.15 6.17 43.11
CA ASN A 235 3.17 5.25 44.26
C ASN A 235 3.79 3.87 43.96
N TYR A 236 4.71 3.34 44.79
CA TYR A 236 4.62 3.23 46.25
C TYR A 236 5.92 3.50 47.05
N ASP A 237 5.72 3.65 48.37
CA ASP A 237 6.68 4.11 49.37
C ASP A 237 7.83 3.16 49.77
N SER A 238 8.90 3.81 50.25
CA SER A 238 9.71 3.42 51.42
C SER A 238 10.12 1.94 51.61
N CYS A 239 11.38 1.63 51.30
CA CYS A 239 12.16 0.71 52.14
C CYS A 239 13.60 1.22 52.34
N ALA A 240 14.13 1.02 53.55
CA ALA A 240 15.35 1.66 54.03
C ALA A 240 16.64 1.04 53.46
N GLN A 241 17.67 1.88 53.24
CA GLN A 241 18.99 1.77 53.90
C GLN A 241 20.02 2.74 53.29
N ARG A 242 20.32 3.84 53.99
CA ARG A 242 21.60 4.55 53.88
C ARG A 242 21.86 5.43 55.09
N MET A 243 22.75 4.98 55.97
CA MET A 243 23.47 5.87 56.88
C MET A 243 24.93 5.43 56.91
N THR A 244 25.74 6.22 56.24
CA THR A 244 27.19 6.07 56.08
C THR A 244 27.91 6.50 57.36
N LYS A 245 28.94 5.75 57.77
CA LYS A 245 29.91 6.21 58.75
C LYS A 245 30.79 7.32 58.18
N SER A 246 31.05 8.35 58.97
CA SER A 246 32.32 9.10 59.05
C SER A 246 32.34 9.76 60.44
N VAL A 247 33.32 9.45 61.30
CA VAL A 247 34.48 10.32 61.63
C VAL A 247 33.95 11.68 62.15
N ASP A 248 33.94 11.96 63.45
CA ASP A 248 35.01 11.77 64.48
C ASP A 248 34.61 10.93 65.72
#